data_AF-A0AB34IBI7-F1
#
_entry.id   AF-A0AB34IBI7-F1
#
_cell.length_a   1.000
_cell.length_b   1.000
_cell.length_c   1.000
_cell.angle_alpha   90.00
_cell.angle_beta   90.00
_cell.angle_gamma   90.00
#
_symmetry.space_group_name_H-M   'P 1'
#
loop_
_entity.id
_entity.type
_entity.pdbx_description
1 polymer ?
#
loop_
_entity_poly.entity_id
_entity_poly.type
_entity_poly.pdbx_seq_one_letter_code
_entity_poly.pdbx_strand_id
1 'polypeptide(L)'
;MLTAPGLLQVVDFRLVPWGNAYFSAVTGNKTYDRGAGMAAWLSTCGMGRADPPEGCFDGPILCQHGEDECAGDAIEGCAIHALREEAAAYWPFIACFEAQPLTPSAGGSPLRAMEACLEAVGYDRAAAEAIRSCVSDESASRAVARANAERTAALVPPHGGTPWILVDGEQTTGDLLQAVCKAYKGPAPAGCRGLAASR
;
A
#
# COMPACT_ATOMS: atom_id res chain seq x y z
N MET A 1 6.28 7.36 -13.97
CA MET A 1 6.49 5.95 -14.37
C MET A 1 5.22 5.38 -15.01
N LEU A 2 4.08 5.31 -14.31
CA LEU A 2 2.79 4.94 -14.92
C LEU A 2 2.33 5.87 -16.06
N THR A 3 2.91 7.06 -16.15
CA THR A 3 2.65 8.05 -17.21
C THR A 3 3.43 7.80 -18.51
N ALA A 4 4.36 6.83 -18.54
CA ALA A 4 5.12 6.53 -19.76
C ALA A 4 4.18 5.90 -20.82
N PRO A 5 4.21 6.37 -22.09
CA PRO A 5 3.25 5.92 -23.10
C PRO A 5 3.22 4.40 -23.31
N GLY A 6 2.03 3.81 -23.15
CA GLY A 6 1.80 2.37 -23.33
C GLY A 6 2.22 1.49 -22.15
N LEU A 7 2.77 2.05 -21.06
CA LEU A 7 3.22 1.25 -19.92
C LEU A 7 2.05 0.66 -19.12
N LEU A 8 0.96 1.42 -18.97
CA LEU A 8 -0.27 0.95 -18.30
C LEU A 8 -0.97 -0.22 -19.01
N GLN A 9 -0.60 -0.52 -20.26
CA GLN A 9 -1.14 -1.67 -21.00
C GLN A 9 -0.38 -2.95 -20.71
N VAL A 10 0.80 -2.85 -20.09
CA VAL A 10 1.73 -3.96 -19.86
C VAL A 10 2.12 -4.12 -18.40
N VAL A 11 1.53 -3.30 -17.52
CA VAL A 11 1.75 -3.33 -16.07
C VAL A 11 0.42 -3.62 -15.40
N ASP A 12 0.40 -4.70 -14.63
CA ASP A 12 -0.59 -4.89 -13.57
C ASP A 12 -0.02 -4.27 -12.30
N PHE A 13 -0.60 -3.15 -11.85
CA PHE A 13 -0.11 -2.40 -10.71
C PHE A 13 -0.92 -2.73 -9.46
N ARG A 14 -0.21 -3.08 -8.38
CA ARG A 14 -0.82 -3.31 -7.08
C ARG A 14 -0.11 -2.50 -6.01
N LEU A 15 -0.89 -1.72 -5.26
CA LEU A 15 -0.45 -1.06 -4.03
C LEU A 15 -0.94 -1.84 -2.81
N VAL A 16 -0.10 -1.92 -1.77
CA VAL A 16 -0.44 -2.54 -0.49
C VAL A 16 -0.09 -1.54 0.63
N PRO A 17 -1.05 -0.71 1.08
CA PRO A 17 -0.82 0.25 2.15
C PRO A 17 -0.77 -0.47 3.50
N TRP A 18 0.42 -0.49 4.09
CA TRP A 18 0.76 -1.14 5.36
C TRP A 18 2.17 -0.76 5.81
N GLY A 19 3.14 -0.91 4.89
CA GLY A 19 4.53 -0.53 5.13
C GLY A 19 5.16 -1.21 6.35
N ASN A 20 5.61 -0.41 7.31
CA ASN A 20 6.28 -0.90 8.53
C ASN A 20 5.30 -1.12 9.70
N ALA A 21 3.99 -1.01 9.48
CA ALA A 21 3.00 -1.27 10.52
C ALA A 21 3.05 -2.74 11.00
N TYR A 22 2.55 -2.98 12.21
CA TYR A 22 2.40 -4.33 12.74
C TYR A 22 1.24 -4.43 13.73
N PHE A 23 0.70 -5.63 13.86
CA PHE A 23 -0.28 -6.00 14.89
C PHE A 23 0.44 -6.31 16.21
N SER A 24 0.00 -5.70 17.31
CA SER A 24 0.76 -5.74 18.56
C SER A 24 0.49 -6.94 19.45
N ALA A 25 -0.50 -7.79 19.16
CA ALA A 25 -0.88 -8.88 20.07
C ALA A 25 0.26 -9.87 20.35
N VAL A 26 1.03 -10.28 19.32
CA VAL A 26 2.14 -11.23 19.48
C VAL A 26 3.40 -10.61 20.06
N THR A 27 3.58 -9.29 19.92
CA THR A 27 4.76 -8.59 20.41
C THR A 27 4.56 -7.98 21.80
N GLY A 28 3.31 -7.71 22.17
CA GLY A 28 2.94 -7.05 23.43
C GLY A 28 3.24 -5.55 23.45
N ASN A 29 3.66 -4.96 22.34
CA ASN A 29 3.99 -3.54 22.26
C ASN A 29 2.74 -2.65 22.46
N LYS A 30 2.92 -1.57 23.21
CA LYS A 30 1.88 -0.54 23.40
C LYS A 30 2.07 0.68 22.49
N THR A 31 3.30 0.88 22.03
CA THR A 31 3.70 1.96 21.13
C THR A 31 4.59 1.37 20.05
N TYR A 32 4.63 2.03 18.88
CA TYR A 32 5.47 1.58 17.79
C TYR A 32 6.94 1.44 18.24
N ASP A 33 7.58 0.36 17.80
CA ASP A 33 9.00 0.10 17.98
C ASP A 33 9.47 -0.71 16.77
N ARG A 34 10.56 -0.27 16.13
CA ARG A 34 11.05 -0.91 14.91
C ARG A 34 11.68 -2.28 15.17
N GLY A 35 12.37 -2.45 16.30
CA GLY A 35 13.10 -3.67 16.63
C GLY A 35 12.25 -4.66 17.43
N ALA A 36 11.81 -4.24 18.62
CA ALA A 36 11.02 -5.06 19.53
C ALA A 36 9.60 -5.32 19.02
N GLY A 37 9.09 -4.46 18.14
CA GLY A 37 7.76 -4.57 17.54
C GLY A 37 7.80 -5.10 16.11
N MET A 38 8.05 -4.22 15.15
CA MET A 38 7.95 -4.53 13.71
C MET A 38 8.85 -5.69 13.28
N ALA A 39 10.15 -5.67 13.63
CA ALA A 39 11.05 -6.75 13.26
C ALA A 39 10.70 -8.07 13.97
N ALA A 40 10.25 -8.02 15.23
CA ALA A 40 9.78 -9.20 15.96
C ALA A 40 8.50 -9.79 15.34
N TRP A 41 7.57 -8.93 14.92
CA TRP A 41 6.36 -9.33 14.21
C TRP A 41 6.68 -9.98 12.87
N LEU A 42 7.54 -9.37 12.03
CA LEU A 42 7.97 -9.97 10.76
C LEU A 42 8.70 -11.30 10.97
N SER A 43 9.51 -11.43 12.03
CA SER A 43 10.19 -12.68 12.34
C SER A 43 9.23 -13.79 12.81
N THR A 44 8.12 -13.42 13.45
CA THR A 44 7.14 -14.37 14.00
C THR A 44 6.08 -14.74 12.97
N CYS A 45 5.47 -13.72 12.36
CA CYS A 45 4.29 -13.79 11.52
C CYS A 45 4.59 -13.70 10.03
N GLY A 46 5.75 -13.15 9.65
CA GLY A 46 6.14 -12.93 8.26
C GLY A 46 6.90 -14.09 7.62
N MET A 47 7.77 -13.75 6.66
CA MET A 47 8.59 -14.69 5.90
C MET A 47 7.78 -15.74 5.11
N GLY A 48 6.60 -15.37 4.59
CA GLY A 48 5.81 -16.29 3.75
C GLY A 48 5.30 -17.51 4.49
N ARG A 49 5.19 -17.44 5.83
CA ARG A 49 4.75 -18.55 6.66
C ARG A 49 3.31 -18.94 6.30
N ALA A 50 3.12 -20.20 5.92
CA ALA A 50 1.82 -20.73 5.52
C ALA A 50 0.79 -20.78 6.68
N ASP A 51 1.26 -20.96 7.91
CA ASP A 51 0.44 -21.04 9.12
C ASP A 51 1.07 -20.18 10.25
N PRO A 52 0.77 -18.87 10.29
CA PRO A 52 1.28 -17.98 11.32
C PRO A 52 0.65 -18.24 12.69
N PRO A 53 1.41 -18.07 13.80
CA PRO A 53 0.88 -18.23 15.14
C PRO A 53 -0.41 -17.43 15.39
N GLU A 54 -1.27 -17.96 16.25
CA GLU A 54 -2.45 -17.23 16.74
C GLU A 54 -2.03 -15.87 17.31
N GLY A 55 -2.84 -14.83 17.06
CA GLY A 55 -2.53 -13.47 17.47
C GLY A 55 -1.77 -12.65 16.42
N CYS A 56 -1.20 -13.27 15.37
CA CYS A 56 -0.35 -12.57 14.42
C CYS A 56 -1.00 -11.37 13.72
N PHE A 57 -2.32 -11.35 13.62
CA PHE A 57 -3.06 -10.26 12.99
C PHE A 57 -4.17 -9.73 13.91
N ASP A 58 -3.90 -9.75 15.22
CA ASP A 58 -4.83 -9.35 16.27
C ASP A 58 -4.26 -8.20 17.13
N GLY A 59 -5.13 -7.53 17.89
CA GLY A 59 -4.76 -6.38 18.71
C GLY A 59 -4.65 -5.05 17.93
N PRO A 60 -4.20 -3.97 18.59
CA PRO A 60 -3.97 -2.68 17.95
C PRO A 60 -2.95 -2.75 16.81
N ILE A 61 -3.17 -1.94 15.79
CA ILE A 61 -2.20 -1.70 14.72
C ILE A 61 -1.31 -0.55 15.16
N LEU A 62 0.01 -0.73 15.06
CA LEU A 62 0.99 0.29 15.41
C LEU A 62 1.78 0.69 14.16
N CYS A 63 1.68 1.97 13.78
CA CYS A 63 2.35 2.53 12.61
C CYS A 63 3.53 3.43 13.01
N GLN A 64 4.55 3.53 12.16
CA GLN A 64 5.82 4.21 12.43
C GLN A 64 5.66 5.71 12.69
N HIS A 65 4.68 6.32 12.05
CA HIS A 65 4.37 7.74 12.09
C HIS A 65 3.06 8.02 12.86
N GLY A 66 2.59 7.06 13.67
CA GLY A 66 1.46 7.24 14.57
C GLY A 66 0.10 6.99 13.93
N GLU A 67 -0.95 7.45 14.62
CA GLU A 67 -2.35 7.14 14.25
C GLU A 67 -2.78 7.75 12.92
N ASP A 68 -2.22 8.91 12.52
CA ASP A 68 -2.51 9.53 11.23
C ASP A 68 -2.03 8.66 10.06
N GLU A 69 -0.89 7.97 10.19
CA GLU A 69 -0.42 6.99 9.19
C GLU A 69 -1.33 5.77 9.17
N CYS A 70 -1.69 5.21 10.33
CA CYS A 70 -2.63 4.07 10.37
C CYS A 70 -3.99 4.42 9.74
N ALA A 71 -4.48 5.65 9.95
CA ALA A 71 -5.70 6.13 9.31
C ALA A 71 -5.51 6.33 7.80
N GLY A 72 -4.35 6.83 7.36
CA GLY A 72 -3.97 6.92 5.95
C GLY A 72 -3.95 5.56 5.27
N ASP A 73 -3.24 4.58 5.84
CA ASP A 73 -3.18 3.20 5.34
C ASP A 73 -4.58 2.58 5.21
N ALA A 74 -5.46 2.83 6.19
CA ALA A 74 -6.84 2.36 6.17
C ALA A 74 -7.66 3.03 5.05
N ILE A 75 -7.51 4.34 4.83
CA ILE A 75 -8.19 5.08 3.76
C ILE A 75 -7.76 4.58 2.39
N GLU A 76 -6.45 4.44 2.17
CA GLU A 76 -5.90 3.93 0.91
C GLU A 76 -6.33 2.49 0.66
N GLY A 77 -6.26 1.64 1.70
CA GLY A 77 -6.72 0.26 1.62
C GLY A 77 -8.21 0.19 1.26
N CYS A 78 -9.04 1.00 1.89
CA CYS A 78 -10.47 1.06 1.60
C CYS A 78 -10.75 1.57 0.18
N ALA A 79 -9.98 2.54 -0.32
CA ALA A 79 -10.08 2.99 -1.71
C ALA A 79 -9.76 1.87 -2.70
N ILE A 80 -8.67 1.15 -2.48
CA ILE A 80 -8.27 -0.01 -3.30
C ILE A 80 -9.34 -1.10 -3.25
N HIS A 81 -9.86 -1.42 -2.05
CA HIS A 81 -10.89 -2.42 -1.86
C HIS A 81 -12.22 -2.06 -2.54
N ALA A 82 -12.73 -0.85 -2.29
CA ALA A 82 -14.00 -0.37 -2.83
C ALA A 82 -13.98 -0.27 -4.37
N LEU A 83 -12.81 0.04 -4.94
CA LEU A 83 -12.58 0.13 -6.38
C LEU A 83 -12.02 -1.19 -6.97
N ARG A 84 -12.28 -2.32 -6.28
CA ARG A 84 -12.09 -3.69 -6.78
C ARG A 84 -10.65 -4.03 -7.17
N GLU A 85 -9.68 -3.39 -6.54
CA GLU A 85 -8.25 -3.50 -6.83
C GLU A 85 -7.90 -3.14 -8.29
N GLU A 86 -8.76 -2.37 -8.97
CA GLU A 86 -8.50 -1.88 -10.32
C GLU A 86 -7.60 -0.64 -10.27
N ALA A 87 -6.32 -0.80 -10.61
CA ALA A 87 -5.32 0.27 -10.54
C ALA A 87 -5.75 1.56 -11.24
N ALA A 88 -6.33 1.45 -12.44
CA ALA A 88 -6.81 2.60 -13.18
C ALA A 88 -7.94 3.36 -12.45
N ALA A 89 -8.72 2.65 -11.64
CA ALA A 89 -9.81 3.23 -10.87
C ALA A 89 -9.28 3.93 -9.60
N TYR A 90 -8.44 3.27 -8.80
CA TYR A 90 -8.01 3.84 -7.50
C TYR A 90 -6.79 4.77 -7.58
N TRP A 91 -5.92 4.63 -8.58
CA TRP A 91 -4.67 5.39 -8.63
C TRP A 91 -4.85 6.92 -8.64
N PRO A 92 -5.83 7.52 -9.35
CA PRO A 92 -6.06 8.95 -9.29
C PRO A 92 -6.31 9.46 -7.86
N PHE A 93 -7.06 8.69 -7.05
CA PHE A 93 -7.31 9.01 -5.65
C PHE A 93 -6.04 8.87 -4.82
N ILE A 94 -5.33 7.75 -4.92
CA ILE A 94 -4.06 7.54 -4.19
C ILE A 94 -3.07 8.66 -4.49
N ALA A 95 -2.85 8.99 -5.76
CA ALA A 95 -1.94 10.05 -6.16
C ALA A 95 -2.32 11.43 -5.62
N CYS A 96 -3.64 11.71 -5.51
CA CYS A 96 -4.12 12.92 -4.87
C CYS A 96 -3.87 12.89 -3.35
N PHE A 97 -4.21 11.78 -2.70
CA PHE A 97 -4.20 11.61 -1.26
C PHE A 97 -2.78 11.68 -0.69
N GLU A 98 -1.84 10.98 -1.32
CA GLU A 98 -0.40 10.98 -1.00
C GLU A 98 0.27 12.36 -1.20
N ALA A 99 -0.38 13.27 -1.94
CA ALA A 99 0.07 14.65 -2.11
C ALA A 99 -0.52 15.62 -1.07
N GLN A 100 -1.42 15.16 -0.19
CA GLN A 100 -2.04 16.00 0.83
C GLN A 100 -1.22 16.06 2.13
N PRO A 101 -1.33 17.15 2.90
CA PRO A 101 -0.89 17.12 4.29
C PRO A 101 -1.80 16.19 5.10
N LEU A 102 -1.22 15.19 5.76
CA LEU A 102 -1.99 14.20 6.53
C LEU A 102 -1.95 14.44 8.05
N THR A 103 -1.05 15.28 8.55
CA THR A 103 -0.93 15.53 10.00
C THR A 103 -1.44 16.91 10.39
N PRO A 104 -1.95 17.10 11.62
CA PRO A 104 -2.32 18.41 12.13
C PRO A 104 -1.15 19.41 12.11
N SER A 105 0.07 18.94 12.35
CA SER A 105 1.29 19.76 12.29
C SER A 105 1.61 20.28 10.89
N ALA A 106 1.21 19.55 9.84
CA ALA A 106 1.28 19.98 8.45
C ALA A 106 0.02 20.74 7.99
N GLY A 107 -0.93 21.00 8.91
CA GLY A 107 -2.19 21.68 8.60
C GLY A 107 -3.27 20.79 8.00
N GLY A 108 -3.15 19.46 8.12
CA GLY A 108 -4.04 18.49 7.49
C GLY A 108 -4.62 17.44 8.46
N SER A 109 -5.36 16.50 7.88
CA SER A 109 -5.78 15.26 8.53
C SER A 109 -6.14 14.23 7.46
N PRO A 110 -6.06 12.92 7.74
CA PRO A 110 -6.34 11.89 6.74
C PRO A 110 -7.78 11.99 6.21
N LEU A 111 -8.76 12.21 7.07
CA LEU A 111 -10.16 12.34 6.64
C LEU A 111 -10.41 13.59 5.78
N ARG A 112 -9.74 14.72 6.05
CA ARG A 112 -9.88 15.92 5.22
C ARG A 112 -9.24 15.72 3.85
N ALA A 113 -8.07 15.09 3.82
CA ALA A 113 -7.39 14.73 2.58
C ALA A 113 -8.24 13.77 1.73
N MET A 114 -8.87 12.77 2.36
CA MET A 114 -9.79 11.84 1.70
C MET A 114 -10.93 12.60 1.02
N GLU A 115 -11.66 13.43 1.75
CA GLU A 115 -12.81 14.16 1.19
C GLU A 115 -12.39 15.11 0.06
N ALA A 116 -11.29 15.84 0.23
CA ALA A 116 -10.76 16.72 -0.82
C ALA A 116 -10.40 15.94 -2.09
N CYS A 117 -9.83 14.75 -1.95
CA CYS A 117 -9.43 13.92 -3.10
C CYS A 117 -10.59 13.17 -3.75
N LEU A 118 -11.62 12.76 -2.98
CA LEU A 118 -12.86 12.24 -3.55
C LEU A 118 -13.53 13.29 -4.45
N GLU A 119 -13.55 14.56 -4.01
CA GLU A 119 -14.06 15.68 -4.80
C GLU A 119 -13.17 16.00 -6.01
N ALA A 120 -11.86 16.13 -5.81
CA ALA A 120 -10.92 16.52 -6.87
C ALA A 120 -10.83 15.49 -8.01
N VAL A 121 -10.92 14.20 -7.70
CA VAL A 121 -10.96 13.13 -8.72
C VAL A 121 -12.30 13.09 -9.43
N GLY A 122 -13.38 13.52 -8.77
CA GLY A 122 -14.72 13.57 -9.35
C GLY A 122 -15.34 12.19 -9.52
N TYR A 123 -15.13 11.29 -8.56
CA TYR A 123 -15.82 9.99 -8.56
C TYR A 123 -17.34 10.18 -8.53
N ASP A 124 -18.05 9.23 -9.14
CA ASP A 124 -19.50 9.18 -8.96
C ASP A 124 -19.86 8.93 -7.48
N ARG A 125 -21.12 9.23 -7.16
CA ARG A 125 -21.62 9.11 -5.79
C ARG A 125 -21.46 7.69 -5.23
N ALA A 126 -21.67 6.66 -6.04
CA ALA A 126 -21.62 5.28 -5.55
C ALA A 126 -20.19 4.88 -5.17
N ALA A 127 -19.20 5.23 -5.98
CA ALA A 127 -17.79 4.99 -5.70
C ALA A 127 -17.32 5.75 -4.45
N ALA A 128 -17.62 7.05 -4.35
CA ALA A 128 -17.25 7.84 -3.19
C ALA A 128 -17.90 7.32 -1.89
N GLU A 129 -19.18 6.95 -1.93
CA GLU A 129 -19.87 6.38 -0.76
C GLU A 129 -19.33 4.99 -0.39
N ALA A 130 -18.90 4.17 -1.35
CA ALA A 130 -18.28 2.88 -1.05
C ALA A 130 -16.97 3.05 -0.27
N ILE A 131 -16.14 4.03 -0.64
CA ILE A 131 -14.91 4.36 0.08
C ILE A 131 -15.23 4.85 1.49
N ARG A 132 -16.13 5.84 1.63
CA ARG A 132 -16.55 6.38 2.94
C ARG A 132 -17.13 5.30 3.85
N SER A 133 -17.95 4.41 3.30
CA SER A 133 -18.58 3.33 4.06
C SER A 133 -17.54 2.35 4.58
N CYS A 134 -16.55 1.97 3.77
CA CYS A 134 -15.44 1.13 4.22
C CYS A 134 -14.63 1.80 5.34
N VAL A 135 -14.28 3.08 5.18
CA VAL A 135 -13.47 3.82 6.16
C VAL A 135 -14.21 4.02 7.49
N SER A 136 -15.52 4.26 7.44
CA SER A 136 -16.33 4.50 8.65
C SER A 136 -16.79 3.22 9.36
N ASP A 137 -16.81 2.08 8.67
CA ASP A 137 -17.06 0.77 9.27
C ASP A 137 -15.74 0.18 9.82
N GLU A 138 -15.60 0.17 11.14
CA GLU A 138 -14.40 -0.33 11.82
C GLU A 138 -14.09 -1.79 11.45
N SER A 139 -15.10 -2.63 11.28
CA SER A 139 -14.91 -4.05 10.94
C SER A 139 -14.42 -4.18 9.50
N ALA A 140 -14.99 -3.43 8.56
CA ALA A 140 -14.57 -3.43 7.16
C ALA A 140 -13.14 -2.88 7.00
N SER A 141 -12.86 -1.71 7.58
CA SER A 141 -11.54 -1.09 7.59
C SER A 141 -10.48 -2.01 8.19
N ARG A 142 -10.78 -2.65 9.33
CA ARG A 142 -9.89 -3.60 9.98
C ARG A 142 -9.64 -4.86 9.14
N ALA A 143 -10.66 -5.38 8.44
CA ALA A 143 -10.50 -6.53 7.54
C ALA A 143 -9.58 -6.20 6.35
N VAL A 144 -9.70 -4.99 5.80
CA VAL A 144 -8.81 -4.51 4.73
C VAL A 144 -7.37 -4.34 5.24
N ALA A 145 -7.18 -3.70 6.39
CA ALA A 145 -5.86 -3.54 7.00
C ALA A 145 -5.20 -4.90 7.29
N ARG A 146 -5.97 -5.87 7.81
CA ARG A 146 -5.51 -7.25 7.99
C ARG A 146 -5.07 -7.90 6.69
N ALA A 147 -5.85 -7.79 5.61
CA ALA A 147 -5.48 -8.34 4.31
C ALA A 147 -4.16 -7.74 3.77
N ASN A 148 -3.92 -6.45 3.99
CA ASN A 148 -2.66 -5.81 3.62
C ASN A 148 -1.47 -6.27 4.49
N ALA A 149 -1.70 -6.48 5.79
CA ALA A 149 -0.71 -7.06 6.69
C ALA A 149 -0.32 -8.48 6.27
N GLU A 150 -1.31 -9.32 5.94
CA GLU A 150 -1.09 -10.70 5.46
C GLU A 150 -0.29 -10.70 4.15
N ARG A 151 -0.61 -9.83 3.19
CA ARG A 151 0.16 -9.66 1.94
C ARG A 151 1.61 -9.24 2.21
N THR A 152 1.82 -8.33 3.17
CA THR A 152 3.17 -7.86 3.54
C THR A 152 3.97 -8.94 4.28
N ALA A 153 3.33 -9.67 5.19
CA ALA A 153 3.90 -10.81 5.90
C ALA A 153 4.28 -11.97 4.95
N ALA A 154 3.56 -12.10 3.84
CA ALA A 154 3.83 -13.13 2.83
C ALA A 154 5.13 -12.90 2.03
N LEU A 155 5.76 -11.73 2.13
CA LEU A 155 7.01 -11.41 1.42
C LEU A 155 8.18 -12.29 1.86
N VAL A 156 8.93 -12.81 0.88
CA VAL A 156 10.16 -13.59 1.07
C VAL A 156 11.26 -13.07 0.15
N PRO A 157 12.37 -12.52 0.69
CA PRO A 157 12.58 -12.20 2.10
C PRO A 157 11.60 -11.11 2.59
N PRO A 158 11.42 -10.92 3.91
CA PRO A 158 10.71 -9.76 4.44
C PRO A 158 11.31 -8.46 3.89
N HIS A 159 10.46 -7.44 3.72
CA HIS A 159 10.93 -6.14 3.26
C HIS A 159 11.90 -5.50 4.26
N GLY A 160 12.93 -4.82 3.74
CA GLY A 160 13.92 -4.11 4.56
C GLY A 160 13.50 -2.71 5.01
N GLY A 161 12.42 -2.19 4.42
CA GLY A 161 11.88 -0.85 4.64
C GLY A 161 10.83 -0.50 3.60
N THR A 162 10.42 0.77 3.56
CA THR A 162 9.46 1.33 2.60
C THR A 162 10.10 2.46 1.78
N PRO A 163 9.76 2.61 0.48
CA PRO A 163 8.94 1.69 -0.31
C PRO A 163 9.64 0.34 -0.58
N TRP A 164 8.85 -0.73 -0.76
CA TRP A 164 9.34 -2.05 -1.17
C TRP A 164 8.67 -2.46 -2.47
N ILE A 165 9.42 -2.40 -3.57
CA ILE A 165 8.85 -2.55 -4.92
C ILE A 165 9.26 -3.90 -5.49
N LEU A 166 8.28 -4.65 -5.97
CA LEU A 166 8.47 -5.89 -6.71
C LEU A 166 8.05 -5.70 -8.17
N VAL A 167 8.86 -6.19 -9.10
CA VAL A 167 8.51 -6.33 -10.52
C VAL A 167 8.56 -7.81 -10.84
N ASP A 168 7.42 -8.40 -11.23
CA ASP A 168 7.25 -9.84 -11.43
C ASP A 168 7.76 -10.70 -10.25
N GLY A 169 7.57 -10.19 -9.01
CA GLY A 169 8.00 -10.85 -7.78
C GLY A 169 9.46 -10.61 -7.39
N GLU A 170 10.28 -10.00 -8.26
CA GLU A 170 11.66 -9.65 -7.97
C GLU A 170 11.77 -8.25 -7.39
N GLN A 171 12.49 -8.11 -6.27
CA GLN A 171 12.71 -6.82 -5.64
C GLN A 171 13.58 -5.91 -6.51
N THR A 172 13.20 -4.63 -6.60
CA THR A 172 13.99 -3.61 -7.28
C THR A 172 14.14 -2.35 -6.41
N THR A 173 15.34 -1.76 -6.44
CA THR A 173 15.66 -0.46 -5.84
C THR A 173 16.08 0.59 -6.87
N GLY A 174 16.07 0.22 -8.16
CA GLY A 174 16.60 1.04 -9.26
C GLY A 174 15.53 1.86 -9.97
N ASP A 175 15.85 2.32 -11.18
CA ASP A 175 14.87 2.96 -12.06
C ASP A 175 13.73 1.98 -12.37
N LEU A 176 12.54 2.30 -11.86
CA LEU A 176 11.38 1.45 -11.96
C LEU A 176 10.87 1.30 -13.40
N LEU A 177 11.01 2.34 -14.24
CA LEU A 177 10.66 2.24 -15.65
C LEU A 177 11.60 1.26 -16.35
N GLN A 178 12.91 1.35 -16.08
CA GLN A 178 13.89 0.41 -16.63
C GLN A 178 13.61 -1.03 -16.15
N ALA A 179 13.29 -1.21 -14.88
CA ALA A 179 12.96 -2.53 -14.31
C ALA A 179 11.75 -3.17 -15.01
N VAL A 180 10.64 -2.42 -15.15
CA VAL A 180 9.44 -2.89 -15.87
C VAL A 180 9.75 -3.21 -17.33
N CYS A 181 10.46 -2.31 -18.02
CA CYS A 181 10.81 -2.53 -19.43
C CYS A 181 11.70 -3.76 -19.65
N LYS A 182 12.57 -4.09 -18.69
CA LYS A 182 13.41 -5.29 -18.73
C LYS A 182 12.63 -6.57 -18.42
N ALA A 183 11.66 -6.47 -17.50
CA ALA A 183 10.81 -7.58 -17.11
C ALA A 183 9.88 -8.01 -18.25
N TYR A 184 9.23 -7.05 -18.91
CA TYR A 184 8.24 -7.31 -19.95
C TYR A 184 8.80 -8.08 -21.16
N LYS A 185 8.14 -9.19 -21.52
CA LYS A 185 8.59 -10.09 -22.61
C LYS A 185 7.85 -9.89 -23.94
N GLY A 186 6.82 -9.05 -23.96
CA GLY A 186 6.06 -8.74 -25.17
C GLY A 186 6.69 -7.62 -26.03
N PRO A 187 5.99 -7.16 -27.08
CA PRO A 187 6.45 -6.04 -27.91
C PRO A 187 6.64 -4.77 -27.08
N ALA A 188 7.87 -4.24 -27.04
CA ALA A 188 8.22 -3.12 -26.17
C ALA A 188 7.27 -1.92 -26.37
N PRO A 189 6.59 -1.43 -25.31
CA PRO A 189 5.74 -0.26 -25.41
C PRO A 189 6.58 0.98 -25.74
N ALA A 190 5.93 2.04 -26.21
CA ALA A 190 6.62 3.27 -26.61
C ALA A 190 7.48 3.86 -25.49
N GLY A 191 7.01 3.81 -24.24
CA GLY A 191 7.72 4.25 -23.05
C GLY A 191 9.00 3.45 -22.72
N CYS A 192 9.18 2.27 -23.31
CA CYS A 192 10.38 1.44 -23.15
C CYS A 192 11.42 1.63 -24.27
N ARG A 193 11.09 2.42 -25.31
CA ARG A 193 12.01 2.66 -26.43
C ARG A 193 13.22 3.46 -25.94
N GLY A 194 14.42 2.96 -26.25
CA GLY A 194 15.69 3.57 -25.82
C GLY A 194 16.24 3.10 -24.47
N LEU A 195 15.46 2.36 -23.68
CA LEU A 195 15.91 1.78 -22.40
C LEU A 195 16.50 0.37 -22.53
N ALA A 196 16.27 -0.29 -23.67
CA ALA A 196 16.81 -1.62 -23.97
C ALA A 196 18.33 -1.65 -24.27
N ALA A 197 19.03 -0.51 -24.16
CA ALA A 197 20.40 -0.35 -24.67
C ALA A 197 21.52 -0.29 -23.61
N SER A 198 21.22 -0.36 -22.31
CA SER A 198 22.27 -0.35 -21.28
C SER A 198 22.45 -1.75 -20.71
N ARG A 199 23.36 -2.51 -21.35
CA ARG A 199 23.99 -3.70 -20.75
C ARG A 199 25.19 -3.30 -19.92
#